data_AF-A0A3B1ACS6-F1
#
_entry.id   AF-A0A3B1ACS6-F1
#
_cell.length_a   1.000
_cell.length_b   1.000
_cell.length_c   1.000
_cell.angle_alpha   90.00
_cell.angle_beta   90.00
_cell.angle_gamma   90.00
#
_symmetry.space_group_name_H-M   'P 1'
#
loop_
_entity.id
_entity.type
_entity.pdbx_description
1 polymer ?
#
loop_
_entity_poly.entity_id
_entity_poly.type
_entity_poly.pdbx_seq_one_letter_code
_entity_poly.pdbx_strand_id
1 'polypeptide(L)'
;MKPITDSDYTMIYRTLLLVTILLFPLLTQAKSANKEVVIKLWNTTNIDILLDNLKASIFSGKQNLLSGLADENAKKVKAIVDKDFATIKPHMQGFMIQRGSSSSLKHALKWIETPLGQKISKLNIIPQSLYSDPESPIPVKSPELSRERQIYKKKFKILLFRPMTSITEQTLEHFLTLENHTLAPNKRLQQKELVQKIKIAKVKVGGIVQQIVPHTFDRNFSDLSLEELTVTMNFLESESGRAYLELLVDAYKYAITQTQPKALLSLSKLYESELSILSPYSTKKISSVRERELMALLIKQHGKATIIRAMVEVKNGEMTIIKNGEEQQVFGRPNQKYVTLDTLLKDLDMSSKDIRQFYLVVQKKLRH
;
A
#
# COMPACT_ATOMS: atom_id res chain seq x y z
N MET A 1 54.83 -9.74 24.01
CA MET A 1 54.05 -9.21 22.88
C MET A 1 54.87 -8.09 22.24
N LYS A 2 55.25 -8.21 20.96
CA LYS A 2 55.94 -7.10 20.28
C LYS A 2 54.95 -5.96 20.06
N PRO A 3 55.30 -4.69 20.37
CA PRO A 3 54.45 -3.56 20.07
C PRO A 3 54.35 -3.38 18.55
N ILE A 4 53.12 -3.25 18.06
CA ILE A 4 52.81 -2.91 16.67
C ILE A 4 53.34 -1.49 16.42
N THR A 5 54.21 -1.33 15.43
CA THR A 5 54.82 -0.03 15.10
C THR A 5 53.93 0.76 14.13
N ASP A 6 54.10 2.08 14.02
CA ASP A 6 53.36 2.92 13.07
C ASP A 6 53.48 2.44 11.60
N SER A 7 54.56 1.74 11.25
CA SER A 7 54.73 1.12 9.94
C SER A 7 53.71 -0.01 9.68
N ASP A 8 53.34 -0.74 10.73
CA ASP A 8 52.38 -1.86 10.67
C ASP A 8 50.95 -1.34 10.51
N TYR A 9 50.58 -0.23 11.18
CA TYR A 9 49.30 0.45 10.98
C TYR A 9 49.14 0.98 9.55
N THR A 10 50.21 1.52 8.98
CA THR A 10 50.20 2.03 7.61
C THR A 10 50.06 0.90 6.58
N MET A 11 50.65 -0.27 6.86
CA MET A 11 50.52 -1.46 6.00
C MET A 11 49.13 -2.11 6.11
N ILE A 12 48.55 -2.19 7.32
CA ILE A 12 47.18 -2.67 7.54
C ILE A 12 46.16 -1.77 6.84
N TYR A 13 46.30 -0.45 6.96
CA TYR A 13 45.38 0.50 6.32
C TYR A 13 45.46 0.43 4.80
N ARG A 14 46.67 0.31 4.23
CA ARG A 14 46.88 0.12 2.78
C ARG A 14 46.31 -1.20 2.28
N THR A 15 46.41 -2.28 3.08
CA THR A 15 45.85 -3.60 2.75
C THR A 15 44.33 -3.58 2.81
N LEU A 16 43.72 -2.95 3.82
CA LEU A 16 42.27 -2.74 3.91
C LEU A 16 41.75 -1.87 2.77
N LEU A 17 42.47 -0.81 2.39
CA LEU A 17 42.15 0.06 1.26
C LEU A 17 42.25 -0.70 -0.08
N LEU A 18 43.29 -1.54 -0.26
CA LEU A 18 43.45 -2.40 -1.43
C LEU A 18 42.34 -3.45 -1.52
N VAL A 19 41.99 -4.10 -0.41
CA VAL A 19 40.89 -5.08 -0.35
C VAL A 19 39.56 -4.41 -0.64
N THR A 20 39.30 -3.22 -0.10
CA THR A 20 38.06 -2.47 -0.40
C THR A 20 38.00 -1.97 -1.85
N ILE A 21 39.11 -1.50 -2.42
CA ILE A 21 39.20 -1.06 -3.82
C ILE A 21 39.13 -2.24 -4.80
N LEU A 22 39.66 -3.43 -4.46
CA LEU A 22 39.57 -4.64 -5.28
C LEU A 22 38.19 -5.32 -5.21
N LEU A 23 37.47 -5.18 -4.08
CA LEU A 23 36.10 -5.69 -3.92
C LEU A 23 35.03 -4.79 -4.54
N PHE A 24 35.30 -3.48 -4.71
CA PHE A 24 34.36 -2.54 -5.33
C PHE A 24 33.99 -2.87 -6.79
N PRO A 25 34.93 -3.23 -7.68
CA PRO A 25 34.65 -3.74 -9.02
C PRO A 25 33.85 -5.04 -8.97
N LEU A 26 34.18 -5.97 -8.08
CA LEU A 26 33.44 -7.23 -7.93
C LEU A 26 32.00 -7.01 -7.45
N LEU A 27 31.78 -6.07 -6.52
CA LEU A 27 30.45 -5.68 -6.03
C LEU A 27 29.64 -4.94 -7.09
N THR A 28 30.25 -4.12 -7.93
CA THR A 28 29.57 -3.39 -9.02
C THR A 28 29.28 -4.31 -10.22
N GLN A 29 30.20 -5.20 -10.57
CA GLN A 29 30.01 -6.22 -11.61
C GLN A 29 28.98 -7.26 -11.17
N ALA A 30 29.00 -7.72 -9.90
CA ALA A 30 27.96 -8.58 -9.33
C ALA A 30 26.59 -7.89 -9.30
N LYS A 31 26.52 -6.59 -8.97
CA LYS A 31 25.26 -5.82 -9.06
C LYS A 31 24.76 -5.68 -10.50
N SER A 32 25.65 -5.50 -11.47
CA SER A 32 25.29 -5.43 -12.90
C SER A 32 24.81 -6.79 -13.44
N ALA A 33 25.48 -7.89 -13.07
CA ALA A 33 25.09 -9.24 -13.46
C ALA A 33 23.78 -9.67 -12.78
N ASN A 34 23.59 -9.34 -11.51
CA ASN A 34 22.33 -9.59 -10.81
C ASN A 34 21.18 -8.78 -11.41
N LYS A 35 21.43 -7.56 -11.91
CA LYS A 35 20.42 -6.75 -12.61
C LYS A 35 19.86 -7.48 -13.82
N GLU A 36 20.72 -7.99 -14.69
CA GLU A 36 20.28 -8.75 -15.87
C GLU A 36 19.51 -10.02 -15.49
N VAL A 37 20.04 -10.78 -14.52
CA VAL A 37 19.41 -12.02 -14.04
C VAL A 37 18.03 -11.75 -13.43
N VAL A 38 17.90 -10.72 -12.58
CA VAL A 38 16.63 -10.34 -11.95
C VAL A 38 15.62 -9.89 -12.99
N ILE A 39 16.02 -9.08 -13.99
CA ILE A 39 15.11 -8.64 -15.06
C ILE A 39 14.61 -9.84 -15.88
N LYS A 40 15.50 -10.78 -16.23
CA LYS A 40 15.12 -12.01 -16.94
C LYS A 40 14.16 -12.87 -16.13
N LEU A 41 14.49 -13.12 -14.86
CA LEU A 41 13.63 -13.87 -13.94
C LEU A 41 12.25 -13.21 -13.83
N TRP A 42 12.21 -11.88 -13.67
CA TRP A 42 10.98 -11.11 -13.56
C TRP A 42 10.07 -11.27 -14.78
N ASN A 43 10.63 -11.07 -15.97
CA ASN A 43 9.88 -11.16 -17.22
C ASN A 43 9.44 -12.60 -17.51
N THR A 44 10.27 -13.58 -17.15
CA THR A 44 9.95 -15.00 -17.41
C THR A 44 8.90 -15.52 -16.43
N THR A 45 8.89 -15.08 -15.17
CA THR A 45 7.94 -15.58 -14.15
C THR A 45 6.63 -14.81 -14.08
N ASN A 46 6.40 -13.86 -15.00
CA ASN A 46 5.16 -13.09 -15.09
C ASN A 46 4.74 -12.40 -13.76
N ILE A 47 5.72 -11.91 -12.99
CA ILE A 47 5.47 -11.27 -11.69
C ILE A 47 4.57 -10.05 -11.83
N ASP A 48 4.66 -9.32 -12.95
CA ASP A 48 3.78 -8.17 -13.23
C ASP A 48 2.29 -8.56 -13.19
N ILE A 49 1.93 -9.69 -13.82
CA ILE A 49 0.56 -10.21 -13.83
C ILE A 49 0.10 -10.58 -12.41
N LEU A 50 0.99 -11.19 -11.62
CA LEU A 50 0.69 -11.54 -10.22
C LEU A 50 0.46 -10.30 -9.35
N LEU A 51 1.27 -9.25 -9.51
CA LEU A 51 1.10 -7.99 -8.80
C LEU A 51 -0.20 -7.27 -9.20
N ASP A 52 -0.53 -7.27 -10.50
CA ASP A 52 -1.78 -6.69 -10.99
C ASP A 52 -3.00 -7.46 -10.50
N ASN A 53 -2.95 -8.79 -10.46
CA ASN A 53 -4.01 -9.63 -9.89
C ASN A 53 -4.18 -9.40 -8.38
N LEU A 54 -3.07 -9.25 -7.65
CA LEU A 54 -3.08 -8.96 -6.22
C LEU A 54 -3.72 -7.60 -5.93
N LYS A 55 -3.37 -6.58 -6.73
CA LYS A 55 -4.01 -5.25 -6.72
C LYS A 55 -5.50 -5.37 -7.04
N ALA A 56 -5.85 -6.01 -8.16
CA ALA A 56 -7.22 -6.16 -8.63
C ALA A 56 -8.12 -6.87 -7.61
N SER A 57 -7.63 -7.95 -6.99
CA SER A 57 -8.34 -8.73 -5.97
C SER A 57 -8.81 -7.89 -4.78
N ILE A 58 -8.15 -6.76 -4.52
CA ILE A 58 -8.46 -5.89 -3.39
C ILE A 58 -9.40 -4.75 -3.78
N PHE A 59 -9.34 -4.31 -5.04
CA PHE A 59 -10.35 -3.41 -5.61
C PHE A 59 -11.65 -4.13 -5.98
N SER A 60 -11.60 -5.43 -6.27
CA SER A 60 -12.74 -6.28 -6.57
C SER A 60 -13.24 -6.97 -5.29
N GLY A 61 -14.30 -6.44 -4.67
CA GLY A 61 -14.93 -7.04 -3.51
C GLY A 61 -15.88 -6.07 -2.79
N LYS A 62 -16.69 -6.57 -1.84
CA LYS A 62 -17.56 -5.73 -0.98
C LYS A 62 -16.80 -4.71 -0.12
N GLN A 63 -15.47 -4.82 -0.04
CA GLN A 63 -14.54 -3.91 0.64
C GLN A 63 -13.82 -2.96 -0.33
N ASN A 64 -14.46 -2.58 -1.45
CA ASN A 64 -13.89 -1.60 -2.36
C ASN A 64 -13.55 -0.31 -1.59
N LEU A 65 -12.28 0.09 -1.60
CA LEU A 65 -11.72 1.30 -0.99
C LEU A 65 -12.49 2.57 -1.36
N LEU A 66 -13.23 2.53 -2.48
CA LEU A 66 -13.95 3.64 -3.07
C LEU A 66 -15.47 3.64 -2.78
N SER A 67 -16.01 2.61 -2.14
CA SER A 67 -17.46 2.38 -1.99
C SER A 67 -18.26 3.49 -1.28
N GLY A 68 -17.58 4.39 -0.56
CA GLY A 68 -18.18 5.54 0.12
C GLY A 68 -17.68 6.91 -0.35
N LEU A 69 -16.93 6.97 -1.45
CA LEU A 69 -16.35 8.21 -1.98
C LEU A 69 -17.19 8.74 -3.14
N ALA A 70 -17.30 10.07 -3.27
CA ALA A 70 -17.81 10.70 -4.47
C ALA A 70 -16.93 10.34 -5.69
N ASP A 71 -17.52 10.25 -6.88
CA ASP A 71 -16.86 9.75 -8.11
C ASP A 71 -15.53 10.45 -8.45
N GLU A 72 -15.44 11.76 -8.24
CA GLU A 72 -14.21 12.52 -8.49
C GLU A 72 -13.09 12.15 -7.50
N ASN A 73 -13.42 11.99 -6.21
CA ASN A 73 -12.48 11.57 -5.18
C ASN A 73 -12.12 10.09 -5.35
N ALA A 74 -13.08 9.26 -5.79
CA ALA A 74 -12.83 7.86 -6.11
C ALA A 74 -11.78 7.70 -7.23
N LYS A 75 -11.88 8.49 -8.31
CA LYS A 75 -10.88 8.51 -9.39
C LYS A 75 -9.50 8.95 -8.91
N LYS A 76 -9.42 10.01 -8.09
CA LYS A 76 -8.14 10.51 -7.56
C LYS A 76 -7.51 9.54 -6.56
N VAL A 77 -8.29 8.93 -5.68
CA VAL A 77 -7.81 7.89 -4.75
C VAL A 77 -7.30 6.69 -5.54
N LYS A 78 -8.05 6.22 -6.55
CA LYS A 78 -7.59 5.15 -7.44
C LYS A 78 -6.25 5.50 -8.09
N ALA A 79 -6.10 6.72 -8.62
CA ALA A 79 -4.84 7.16 -9.23
C ALA A 79 -3.66 7.20 -8.23
N ILE A 80 -3.90 7.55 -6.96
CA ILE A 80 -2.87 7.49 -5.92
C ILE A 80 -2.44 6.05 -5.65
N VAL A 81 -3.39 5.13 -5.51
CA VAL A 81 -3.08 3.71 -5.27
C VAL A 81 -2.44 3.07 -6.49
N ASP A 82 -2.88 3.39 -7.70
CA ASP A 82 -2.25 2.92 -8.95
C ASP A 82 -0.80 3.38 -9.04
N LYS A 83 -0.52 4.64 -8.65
CA LYS A 83 0.84 5.19 -8.61
C LYS A 83 1.70 4.52 -7.55
N ASP A 84 1.14 4.25 -6.37
CA ASP A 84 1.80 3.50 -5.29
C ASP A 84 2.18 2.08 -5.77
N PHE A 85 1.25 1.36 -6.38
CA PHE A 85 1.49 0.02 -6.94
C PHE A 85 2.50 0.02 -8.08
N ALA A 86 2.49 1.03 -8.96
CA ALA A 86 3.48 1.16 -10.02
C ALA A 86 4.92 1.26 -9.48
N THR A 87 5.09 1.74 -8.25
CA THR A 87 6.40 1.83 -7.60
C THR A 87 6.84 0.54 -6.88
N ILE A 88 5.94 -0.45 -6.68
CA ILE A 88 6.29 -1.73 -6.06
C ILE A 88 7.34 -2.47 -6.90
N LYS A 89 7.12 -2.60 -8.21
CA LYS A 89 8.06 -3.28 -9.14
C LYS A 89 9.50 -2.77 -9.04
N PRO A 90 9.79 -1.47 -9.24
CA PRO A 90 11.16 -0.99 -9.18
C PRO A 90 11.79 -1.15 -7.80
N HIS A 91 11.01 -1.05 -6.70
CA HIS A 91 11.52 -1.32 -5.35
C HIS A 91 11.84 -2.81 -5.12
N MET A 92 11.00 -3.73 -5.60
CA MET A 92 11.26 -5.16 -5.53
C MET A 92 12.51 -5.52 -6.34
N GLN A 93 12.59 -5.09 -7.60
CA GLN A 93 13.75 -5.35 -8.45
C GLN A 93 15.03 -4.78 -7.84
N GLY A 94 14.99 -3.54 -7.34
CA GLY A 94 16.13 -2.92 -6.65
C GLY A 94 16.58 -3.73 -5.42
N PHE A 95 15.63 -4.21 -4.62
CA PHE A 95 15.93 -5.06 -3.47
C PHE A 95 16.57 -6.39 -3.89
N MET A 96 15.99 -7.09 -4.85
CA MET A 96 16.49 -8.37 -5.36
C MET A 96 17.91 -8.25 -5.93
N ILE A 97 18.19 -7.16 -6.65
CA ILE A 97 19.53 -6.88 -7.20
C ILE A 97 20.56 -6.67 -6.10
N GLN A 98 20.18 -5.97 -5.04
CA GLN A 98 21.10 -5.60 -3.95
C GLN A 98 21.31 -6.72 -2.92
N ARG A 99 20.27 -7.51 -2.65
CA ARG A 99 20.23 -8.49 -1.55
C ARG A 99 20.24 -9.94 -2.02
N GLY A 100 19.91 -10.19 -3.28
CA GLY A 100 19.87 -11.54 -3.83
C GLY A 100 21.27 -12.14 -3.99
N SER A 101 21.43 -13.37 -3.51
CA SER A 101 22.65 -14.15 -3.76
C SER A 101 22.81 -14.40 -5.26
N SER A 102 23.96 -14.02 -5.82
CA SER A 102 24.22 -14.21 -7.26
C SER A 102 24.16 -15.68 -7.68
N SER A 103 24.59 -16.62 -6.83
CA SER A 103 24.54 -18.05 -7.13
C SER A 103 23.09 -18.56 -7.15
N SER A 104 22.30 -18.22 -6.14
CA SER A 104 20.89 -18.61 -6.03
C SER A 104 20.05 -18.04 -7.17
N LEU A 105 20.27 -16.76 -7.53
CA LEU A 105 19.61 -16.12 -8.65
C LEU A 105 19.97 -16.78 -9.99
N LYS A 106 21.25 -17.09 -10.22
CA LYS A 106 21.69 -17.79 -11.44
C LYS A 106 21.12 -19.21 -11.53
N HIS A 107 21.04 -19.93 -10.41
CA HIS A 107 20.41 -21.26 -10.37
C HIS A 107 18.91 -21.20 -10.63
N ALA A 108 18.20 -20.24 -10.03
CA ALA A 108 16.79 -20.01 -10.33
C ALA A 108 16.59 -19.68 -11.81
N LEU A 109 17.46 -18.85 -12.40
CA LEU A 109 17.40 -18.53 -13.82
C LEU A 109 17.65 -19.76 -14.70
N LYS A 110 18.67 -20.55 -14.38
CA LYS A 110 18.97 -21.78 -15.11
C LYS A 110 17.78 -22.75 -15.06
N TRP A 111 17.10 -22.85 -13.93
CA TRP A 111 15.90 -23.70 -13.82
C TRP A 111 14.73 -23.16 -14.64
N ILE A 112 14.43 -21.85 -14.60
CA ILE A 112 13.32 -21.27 -15.37
C ILE A 112 13.59 -21.34 -16.89
N GLU A 113 14.86 -21.36 -17.32
CA GLU A 113 15.27 -21.51 -18.71
C GLU A 113 15.17 -22.97 -19.22
N THR A 114 14.90 -23.95 -18.34
CA THR A 114 14.62 -25.32 -18.79
C THR A 114 13.30 -25.42 -19.57
N PRO A 115 13.10 -26.46 -20.41
CA PRO A 115 11.83 -26.66 -21.10
C PRO A 115 10.62 -26.69 -20.16
N LEU A 116 10.75 -27.30 -18.99
CA LEU A 116 9.71 -27.34 -17.97
C LEU A 116 9.48 -25.97 -17.32
N GLY A 117 10.55 -25.24 -16.97
CA GLY A 117 10.45 -23.88 -16.45
C GLY A 117 9.73 -22.93 -17.42
N GLN A 118 10.04 -23.05 -18.72
CA GLN A 118 9.38 -22.30 -19.79
C GLN A 118 7.93 -22.76 -20.05
N LYS A 119 7.62 -24.03 -19.83
CA LYS A 119 6.24 -24.54 -19.86
C LYS A 119 5.43 -23.88 -18.74
N ILE A 120 5.93 -23.93 -17.52
CA ILE A 120 5.27 -23.38 -16.33
C ILE A 120 5.08 -21.87 -16.42
N SER A 121 6.08 -21.12 -16.89
CA SER A 121 5.95 -19.67 -17.05
C SER A 121 4.86 -19.24 -18.03
N LYS A 122 4.60 -20.06 -19.05
CA LYS A 122 3.59 -19.81 -20.08
C LYS A 122 2.21 -20.35 -19.72
N LEU A 123 2.07 -21.06 -18.59
CA LEU A 123 0.76 -21.51 -18.14
C LEU A 123 -0.11 -20.29 -17.89
N ASN A 124 -1.36 -20.36 -18.35
CA ASN A 124 -2.32 -19.30 -18.12
C ASN A 124 -2.68 -19.32 -16.63
N ILE A 125 -2.02 -18.48 -15.85
CA ILE A 125 -2.24 -18.39 -14.40
C ILE A 125 -3.66 -17.92 -14.20
N ILE A 126 -4.54 -18.81 -13.74
CA ILE A 126 -5.91 -18.44 -13.42
C ILE A 126 -5.85 -17.58 -12.15
N PRO A 127 -6.21 -16.28 -12.21
CA PRO A 127 -6.16 -15.42 -11.05
C PRO A 127 -7.13 -15.97 -9.99
N GLN A 128 -6.62 -16.34 -8.82
CA GLN A 128 -7.47 -16.65 -7.68
C GLN A 128 -7.52 -15.39 -6.81
N SER A 129 -8.64 -14.67 -6.90
CA SER A 129 -8.87 -13.53 -6.03
C SER A 129 -8.95 -13.99 -4.57
N LEU A 130 -8.39 -13.19 -3.66
CA LEU A 130 -8.50 -13.40 -2.21
C LEU A 130 -9.96 -13.57 -1.74
N TYR A 131 -10.92 -13.04 -2.51
CA TYR A 131 -12.35 -13.11 -2.24
C TYR A 131 -13.13 -13.88 -3.31
N SER A 132 -12.44 -14.55 -4.25
CA SER A 132 -13.13 -15.46 -5.17
C SER A 132 -13.63 -16.68 -4.42
N ASP A 133 -14.84 -17.13 -4.78
CA ASP A 133 -15.44 -18.32 -4.18
C ASP A 133 -14.48 -19.52 -4.37
N PRO A 134 -13.97 -20.13 -3.29
CA PRO A 134 -13.12 -21.32 -3.38
C PRO A 134 -13.82 -22.49 -4.08
N GLU A 135 -15.16 -22.49 -4.15
CA GLU A 135 -15.96 -23.48 -4.87
C GLU A 135 -16.21 -23.13 -6.34
N SER A 136 -15.70 -21.98 -6.83
CA SER A 136 -15.82 -21.62 -8.25
C SER A 136 -15.35 -22.79 -9.12
N PRO A 137 -16.17 -23.23 -10.11
CA PRO A 137 -15.91 -24.43 -10.88
C PRO A 137 -14.51 -24.34 -11.46
N ILE A 138 -13.68 -25.30 -11.05
CA ILE A 138 -12.31 -25.36 -11.51
C ILE A 138 -12.39 -25.91 -12.94
N PRO A 139 -11.96 -25.17 -13.98
CA PRO A 139 -11.84 -25.73 -15.31
C PRO A 139 -10.64 -26.68 -15.31
N VAL A 140 -10.79 -27.83 -14.68
CA VAL A 140 -9.79 -28.90 -14.72
C VAL A 140 -10.14 -29.77 -15.90
N LYS A 141 -9.19 -29.99 -16.81
CA LYS A 141 -9.15 -31.24 -17.56
C LYS A 141 -8.94 -32.34 -16.52
N SER A 142 -10.03 -33.02 -16.14
CA SER A 142 -10.10 -34.11 -15.15
C SER A 142 -8.73 -34.50 -14.60
N PRO A 143 -8.31 -33.98 -13.44
CA PRO A 143 -6.99 -34.31 -12.93
C PRO A 143 -7.03 -35.81 -12.67
N GLU A 144 -6.06 -36.56 -13.19
CA GLU A 144 -5.81 -37.89 -12.66
C GLU A 144 -5.65 -37.73 -11.14
N LEU A 145 -6.65 -38.20 -10.39
CA LEU A 145 -6.68 -38.21 -8.94
C LEU A 145 -5.77 -39.34 -8.43
N SER A 146 -4.53 -39.37 -8.92
CA SER A 146 -3.53 -40.32 -8.45
C SER A 146 -3.12 -39.97 -7.03
N ARG A 147 -2.74 -41.00 -6.26
CA ARG A 147 -2.26 -40.85 -4.88
C ARG A 147 -1.02 -39.95 -4.84
N GLU A 148 -0.17 -40.09 -5.84
CA GLU A 148 1.07 -39.34 -6.05
C GLU A 148 0.78 -37.84 -6.22
N ARG A 149 -0.24 -37.49 -7.00
CA ARG A 149 -0.63 -36.08 -7.21
C ARG A 149 -1.13 -35.43 -5.92
N GLN A 150 -1.88 -36.17 -5.09
CA GLN A 150 -2.32 -35.70 -3.78
C GLN A 150 -1.14 -35.47 -2.81
N ILE A 151 -0.08 -36.28 -2.90
CA ILE A 151 1.16 -36.07 -2.14
C ILE A 151 1.82 -34.76 -2.56
N TYR A 152 1.95 -34.50 -3.87
CA TYR A 152 2.53 -33.25 -4.37
C TYR A 152 1.70 -32.02 -4.01
N LYS A 153 0.37 -32.12 -4.06
CA LYS A 153 -0.53 -31.07 -3.58
C LYS A 153 -0.29 -30.73 -2.10
N LYS A 154 -0.10 -31.74 -1.25
CA LYS A 154 0.24 -31.54 0.18
C LYS A 154 1.61 -30.89 0.35
N LYS A 155 2.62 -31.34 -0.41
CA LYS A 155 3.97 -30.73 -0.39
C LYS A 155 3.94 -29.27 -0.81
N PHE A 156 3.27 -28.96 -1.93
CA PHE A 156 3.07 -27.61 -2.42
C PHE A 156 2.42 -26.72 -1.35
N LYS A 157 1.37 -27.22 -0.68
CA LYS A 157 0.74 -26.50 0.43
C LYS A 157 1.74 -26.15 1.53
N ILE A 158 2.58 -27.08 1.95
CA ILE A 158 3.59 -26.84 3.00
C ILE A 158 4.58 -25.75 2.57
N LEU A 159 5.06 -25.82 1.33
CA LEU A 159 6.06 -24.89 0.80
C LEU A 159 5.51 -23.47 0.59
N LEU A 160 4.29 -23.36 0.07
CA LEU A 160 3.73 -22.08 -0.40
C LEU A 160 2.82 -21.40 0.62
N PHE A 161 2.30 -22.11 1.63
CA PHE A 161 1.38 -21.53 2.60
C PHE A 161 1.95 -20.32 3.32
N ARG A 162 3.16 -20.42 3.87
CA ARG A 162 3.80 -19.31 4.61
C ARG A 162 4.15 -18.12 3.69
N PRO A 163 4.81 -18.30 2.54
CA PRO A 163 5.04 -17.23 1.56
C PRO A 163 3.76 -16.50 1.13
N MET A 164 2.72 -17.26 0.74
CA MET A 164 1.45 -16.70 0.27
C MET A 164 0.70 -15.98 1.40
N THR A 165 0.71 -16.54 2.62
CA THR A 165 0.12 -15.87 3.79
C THR A 165 0.84 -14.55 4.05
N SER A 166 2.17 -14.56 4.04
CA SER A 166 2.96 -13.37 4.33
C SER A 166 2.73 -12.26 3.31
N ILE A 167 2.68 -12.57 2.01
CA ILE A 167 2.37 -11.57 0.97
C ILE A 167 0.96 -11.02 1.20
N THR A 168 -0.02 -11.90 1.42
CA THR A 168 -1.42 -11.51 1.57
C THR A 168 -1.64 -10.64 2.81
N GLU A 169 -1.06 -10.99 3.95
CA GLU A 169 -1.16 -10.20 5.19
C GLU A 169 -0.58 -8.80 5.05
N GLN A 170 0.57 -8.67 4.38
CA GLN A 170 1.23 -7.38 4.13
C GLN A 170 0.42 -6.52 3.17
N THR A 171 -0.11 -7.15 2.13
CA THR A 171 -1.01 -6.50 1.18
C THR A 171 -2.25 -5.98 1.91
N LEU A 172 -2.92 -6.83 2.69
CA LEU A 172 -4.10 -6.49 3.48
C LEU A 172 -3.83 -5.34 4.46
N GLU A 173 -2.73 -5.42 5.22
CA GLU A 173 -2.32 -4.36 6.14
C GLU A 173 -2.10 -3.03 5.42
N HIS A 174 -1.39 -3.06 4.30
CA HIS A 174 -1.17 -1.88 3.48
C HIS A 174 -2.47 -1.24 3.04
N PHE A 175 -3.38 -2.04 2.50
CA PHE A 175 -4.66 -1.55 2.01
C PHE A 175 -5.61 -1.09 3.11
N LEU A 176 -5.70 -1.79 4.25
CA LEU A 176 -6.50 -1.32 5.39
C LEU A 176 -5.96 0.01 5.93
N THR A 177 -4.64 0.21 5.86
CA THR A 177 -4.02 1.48 6.22
C THR A 177 -4.37 2.57 5.22
N LEU A 178 -4.29 2.29 3.92
CA LEU A 178 -4.72 3.22 2.87
C LEU A 178 -6.23 3.54 2.96
N GLU A 179 -7.07 2.52 3.17
CA GLU A 179 -8.52 2.63 3.41
C GLU A 179 -8.82 3.59 4.55
N ASN A 180 -8.14 3.42 5.69
CA ASN A 180 -8.33 4.32 6.83
C ASN A 180 -8.00 5.78 6.45
N HIS A 181 -7.04 5.99 5.54
CA HIS A 181 -6.65 7.31 5.06
C HIS A 181 -7.53 7.85 3.93
N THR A 182 -8.43 7.03 3.35
CA THR A 182 -9.53 7.53 2.51
C THR A 182 -10.69 8.10 3.33
N LEU A 183 -10.72 7.86 4.65
CA LEU A 183 -11.73 8.46 5.52
C LEU A 183 -11.36 9.89 5.92
N ALA A 184 -12.39 10.71 6.15
CA ALA A 184 -12.22 12.05 6.72
C ALA A 184 -11.49 11.97 8.08
N PRO A 185 -10.65 12.95 8.46
CA PRO A 185 -9.81 12.87 9.67
C PRO A 185 -10.55 12.48 10.95
N ASN A 186 -11.77 12.99 11.15
CA ASN A 186 -12.62 12.71 12.31
C ASN A 186 -13.30 11.33 12.30
N LYS A 187 -13.23 10.60 11.18
CA LYS A 187 -13.75 9.23 11.00
C LYS A 187 -12.64 8.20 10.87
N ARG A 188 -11.38 8.62 10.84
CA ARG A 188 -10.24 7.69 10.81
C ARG A 188 -10.19 6.95 12.13
N LEU A 189 -9.98 5.64 12.05
CA LEU A 189 -9.64 4.82 13.21
C LEU A 189 -8.36 5.34 13.82
N GLN A 190 -8.32 5.40 15.15
CA GLN A 190 -7.08 5.68 15.86
C GLN A 190 -6.09 4.53 15.63
N GLN A 191 -4.78 4.79 15.76
CA GLN A 191 -3.75 3.80 15.46
C GLN A 191 -3.97 2.46 16.19
N LYS A 192 -4.39 2.51 17.46
CA LYS A 192 -4.66 1.31 18.26
C LYS A 192 -5.81 0.48 17.68
N GLU A 193 -6.88 1.13 17.24
CA GLU A 193 -8.07 0.49 16.65
C GLU A 193 -7.74 -0.09 15.27
N LEU A 194 -6.98 0.65 14.45
CA LEU A 194 -6.51 0.19 13.15
C LEU A 194 -5.64 -1.07 13.28
N VAL A 195 -4.68 -1.07 14.21
CA VAL A 195 -3.82 -2.24 14.49
C VAL A 195 -4.65 -3.44 14.91
N GLN A 196 -5.68 -3.24 15.73
CA GLN A 196 -6.59 -4.33 16.13
C GLN A 196 -7.42 -4.85 14.96
N LYS A 197 -7.97 -3.97 14.09
CA LYS A 197 -8.68 -4.35 12.86
C LYS A 197 -7.78 -5.18 11.94
N ILE A 198 -6.53 -4.73 11.73
CA ILE A 198 -5.53 -5.44 10.94
C ILE A 198 -5.24 -6.82 11.54
N LYS A 199 -5.04 -6.91 12.86
CA LYS A 199 -4.78 -8.19 13.54
C LYS A 199 -5.90 -9.20 13.33
N ILE A 200 -7.16 -8.77 13.47
CA ILE A 200 -8.33 -9.63 13.23
C ILE A 200 -8.40 -10.06 11.75
N ALA A 201 -8.12 -9.13 10.83
CA ALA A 201 -8.16 -9.41 9.40
C ALA A 201 -7.06 -10.41 8.97
N LYS A 202 -5.84 -10.30 9.53
CA LYS A 202 -4.73 -11.25 9.29
C LYS A 202 -5.10 -12.69 9.69
N VAL A 203 -5.75 -12.87 10.85
CA VAL A 203 -6.22 -14.19 11.29
C VAL A 203 -7.20 -14.81 10.29
N LYS A 204 -8.15 -14.02 9.75
CA LYS A 204 -9.11 -14.49 8.74
C LYS A 204 -8.42 -14.87 7.43
N VAL A 205 -7.47 -14.05 6.98
CA VAL A 205 -6.69 -14.29 5.77
C VAL A 205 -5.91 -15.61 5.85
N GLY A 206 -5.32 -15.94 7.00
CA GLY A 206 -4.63 -17.21 7.19
C GLY A 206 -5.51 -18.42 6.84
N GLY A 207 -6.78 -18.42 7.28
CA GLY A 207 -7.76 -19.47 6.94
C GLY A 207 -8.10 -19.52 5.45
N ILE A 208 -8.27 -18.35 4.81
CA ILE A 208 -8.54 -18.23 3.37
C ILE A 208 -7.36 -18.78 2.55
N VAL A 209 -6.13 -18.38 2.87
CA VAL A 209 -4.92 -18.84 2.17
C VAL A 209 -4.75 -20.36 2.34
N GLN A 210 -5.08 -20.91 3.51
CA GLN A 210 -5.01 -22.34 3.76
C GLN A 210 -5.93 -23.16 2.85
N GLN A 211 -7.06 -22.58 2.45
CA GLN A 211 -8.01 -23.16 1.50
C GLN A 211 -7.57 -22.92 0.06
N ILE A 212 -7.12 -21.71 -0.29
CA ILE A 212 -6.78 -21.32 -1.68
C ILE A 212 -5.54 -22.03 -2.22
N VAL A 213 -4.46 -22.12 -1.45
CA VAL A 213 -3.17 -22.68 -1.92
C VAL A 213 -3.30 -24.07 -2.58
N PRO A 214 -4.00 -25.06 -1.99
CA PRO A 214 -4.20 -26.34 -2.67
C PRO A 214 -5.03 -26.26 -3.96
N HIS A 215 -5.99 -25.34 -4.07
CA HIS A 215 -6.76 -25.15 -5.31
C HIS A 215 -5.92 -24.46 -6.40
N THR A 216 -5.02 -23.56 -6.02
CA THR A 216 -4.04 -22.96 -6.93
C THR A 216 -3.14 -24.05 -7.55
N PHE A 217 -2.78 -25.07 -6.77
CA PHE A 217 -2.03 -26.22 -7.30
C PHE A 217 -2.81 -26.95 -8.39
N ASP A 218 -4.06 -27.33 -8.11
CA ASP A 218 -4.90 -28.07 -9.05
C ASP A 218 -5.16 -27.26 -10.32
N ARG A 219 -5.36 -25.94 -10.20
CA ARG A 219 -5.63 -25.03 -11.32
C ARG A 219 -4.43 -24.83 -12.22
N ASN A 220 -3.27 -24.52 -11.63
CA ASN A 220 -2.11 -24.05 -12.38
C ASN A 220 -1.15 -25.18 -12.74
N PHE A 221 -1.32 -26.38 -12.19
CA PHE A 221 -0.45 -27.53 -12.51
C PHE A 221 -1.24 -28.76 -12.97
N SER A 222 -2.49 -28.60 -13.42
CA SER A 222 -3.32 -29.69 -14.00
C SER A 222 -2.68 -30.32 -15.24
N ASP A 223 -2.08 -29.51 -16.11
CA ASP A 223 -1.49 -29.94 -17.38
C ASP A 223 -0.04 -30.45 -17.25
N LEU A 224 0.47 -30.62 -16.03
CA LEU A 224 1.77 -31.23 -15.77
C LEU A 224 1.67 -32.74 -15.54
N SER A 225 2.61 -33.50 -16.10
CA SER A 225 2.80 -34.93 -15.80
C SER A 225 3.34 -35.14 -14.39
N LEU A 226 3.32 -36.39 -13.88
CA LEU A 226 3.87 -36.70 -12.57
C LEU A 226 5.39 -36.47 -12.50
N GLU A 227 6.13 -36.76 -13.57
CA GLU A 227 7.56 -36.48 -13.67
C GLU A 227 7.83 -34.99 -13.62
N GLU A 228 7.06 -34.19 -14.37
CA GLU A 228 7.17 -32.73 -14.37
C GLU A 228 6.83 -32.14 -12.99
N LEU A 229 5.81 -32.67 -12.31
CA LEU A 229 5.49 -32.29 -10.93
C LEU A 229 6.62 -32.64 -9.97
N THR A 230 7.25 -33.80 -10.13
CA THR A 230 8.39 -34.24 -9.32
C THR A 230 9.56 -33.27 -9.45
N VAL A 231 9.96 -32.94 -10.68
CA VAL A 231 11.05 -32.00 -10.96
C VAL A 231 10.74 -30.60 -10.41
N THR A 232 9.48 -30.16 -10.53
CA THR A 232 9.03 -28.86 -10.01
C THR A 232 9.11 -28.82 -8.48
N MET A 233 8.60 -29.83 -7.78
CA MET A 233 8.65 -29.88 -6.33
C MET A 233 10.08 -29.98 -5.80
N ASN A 234 10.95 -30.77 -6.46
CA ASN A 234 12.36 -30.87 -6.08
C ASN A 234 13.07 -29.52 -6.19
N PHE A 235 12.76 -28.71 -7.21
CA PHE A 235 13.31 -27.36 -7.31
C PHE A 235 12.79 -26.45 -6.18
N LEU A 236 11.48 -26.44 -5.91
CA LEU A 236 10.90 -25.65 -4.82
C LEU A 236 11.44 -26.06 -3.43
N GLU A 237 11.77 -27.34 -3.24
CA GLU A 237 12.38 -27.88 -2.02
C GLU A 237 13.88 -27.57 -1.93
N SER A 238 14.55 -27.32 -3.05
CA SER A 238 15.98 -27.01 -3.09
C SER A 238 16.33 -25.69 -2.41
N GLU A 239 17.58 -25.56 -1.96
CA GLU A 239 18.10 -24.33 -1.35
C GLU A 239 17.93 -23.12 -2.27
N SER A 240 18.19 -23.28 -3.57
CA SER A 240 18.08 -22.18 -4.54
C SER A 240 16.62 -21.77 -4.78
N GLY A 241 15.69 -22.73 -4.83
CA GLY A 241 14.25 -22.44 -4.97
C GLY A 241 13.69 -21.74 -3.74
N ARG A 242 14.03 -22.21 -2.54
CA ARG A 242 13.63 -21.57 -1.27
C ARG A 242 14.20 -20.17 -1.14
N ALA A 243 15.50 -19.99 -1.40
CA ALA A 243 16.15 -18.70 -1.32
C ALA A 243 15.54 -17.69 -2.31
N TYR A 244 15.18 -18.13 -3.52
CA TYR A 244 14.50 -17.27 -4.48
C TYR A 244 13.09 -16.87 -4.02
N LEU A 245 12.31 -17.81 -3.47
CA LEU A 245 10.97 -17.54 -2.95
C LEU A 245 11.00 -16.61 -1.73
N GLU A 246 11.93 -16.81 -0.80
CA GLU A 246 12.14 -15.93 0.35
C GLU A 246 12.54 -14.52 -0.11
N LEU A 247 13.48 -14.43 -1.07
CA LEU A 247 13.89 -13.15 -1.64
C LEU A 247 12.71 -12.39 -2.27
N LEU A 248 11.80 -13.08 -2.97
CA LEU A 248 10.60 -12.47 -3.54
C LEU A 248 9.65 -11.93 -2.45
N VAL A 249 9.41 -12.71 -1.40
CA VAL A 249 8.56 -12.31 -0.27
C VAL A 249 9.16 -11.10 0.44
N ASP A 250 10.46 -11.10 0.69
CA ASP A 250 11.15 -10.01 1.38
C ASP A 250 11.25 -8.75 0.50
N ALA A 251 11.47 -8.91 -0.80
CA ALA A 251 11.40 -7.82 -1.76
C ALA A 251 10.02 -7.17 -1.76
N TYR A 252 8.95 -7.97 -1.71
CA TYR A 252 7.57 -7.46 -1.67
C TYR A 252 7.28 -6.68 -0.38
N LYS A 253 7.63 -7.25 0.79
CA LYS A 253 7.54 -6.57 2.10
C LYS A 253 8.28 -5.24 2.11
N TYR A 254 9.51 -5.25 1.62
CA TYR A 254 10.32 -4.06 1.51
C TYR A 254 9.64 -3.02 0.63
N ALA A 255 9.18 -3.42 -0.55
CA ALA A 255 8.54 -2.52 -1.51
C ALA A 255 7.31 -1.83 -0.92
N ILE A 256 6.36 -2.58 -0.32
CA ILE A 256 5.19 -2.00 0.36
C ILE A 256 5.62 -0.95 1.39
N THR A 257 6.62 -1.27 2.22
CA THR A 257 7.09 -0.37 3.28
C THR A 257 7.67 0.93 2.71
N GLN A 258 8.30 0.88 1.54
CA GLN A 258 8.87 2.06 0.89
C GLN A 258 7.83 2.95 0.21
N THR A 259 6.77 2.37 -0.34
CA THR A 259 5.79 3.12 -1.13
C THR A 259 4.70 3.74 -0.24
N GLN A 260 4.34 3.05 0.84
CA GLN A 260 3.26 3.43 1.75
C GLN A 260 3.32 4.88 2.28
N PRO A 261 4.45 5.40 2.80
CA PRO A 261 4.48 6.76 3.33
C PRO A 261 4.11 7.84 2.29
N LYS A 262 4.52 7.67 1.03
CA LYS A 262 4.22 8.61 -0.06
C LYS A 262 2.76 8.53 -0.47
N ALA A 263 2.18 7.33 -0.50
CA ALA A 263 0.76 7.12 -0.76
C ALA A 263 -0.10 7.74 0.35
N LEU A 264 0.26 7.50 1.62
CA LEU A 264 -0.43 8.09 2.78
C LEU A 264 -0.36 9.61 2.79
N LEU A 265 0.81 10.20 2.47
CA LEU A 265 0.94 11.64 2.32
C LEU A 265 0.08 12.18 1.16
N SER A 266 -0.03 11.44 0.06
CA SER A 266 -0.85 11.85 -1.09
C SER A 266 -2.34 11.77 -0.75
N LEU A 267 -2.78 10.75 -0.02
CA LEU A 267 -4.14 10.60 0.49
C LEU A 267 -4.46 11.67 1.54
N SER A 268 -3.55 11.93 2.50
CA SER A 268 -3.72 13.01 3.47
C SER A 268 -3.85 14.34 2.77
N LYS A 269 -2.99 14.61 1.77
CA LYS A 269 -3.08 15.78 0.91
C LYS A 269 -4.36 15.86 0.11
N LEU A 270 -4.97 14.74 -0.30
CA LEU A 270 -6.24 14.75 -1.03
C LEU A 270 -7.39 15.27 -0.16
N TYR A 271 -7.44 14.86 1.11
CA TYR A 271 -8.45 15.35 2.07
C TYR A 271 -8.08 16.69 2.68
N GLU A 272 -6.78 16.97 2.83
CA GLU A 272 -6.32 18.34 3.02
C GLU A 272 -6.63 19.17 1.77
N SER A 273 -6.73 18.61 0.54
CA SER A 273 -6.84 19.37 -0.71
C SER A 273 -8.17 20.06 -0.92
N GLU A 274 -9.22 19.53 -0.32
CA GLU A 274 -10.50 20.24 -0.32
C GLU A 274 -10.36 21.55 0.46
N LEU A 275 -9.66 21.56 1.60
CA LEU A 275 -9.31 22.80 2.33
C LEU A 275 -7.97 23.43 1.89
N SER A 276 -7.14 22.79 1.07
CA SER A 276 -5.85 23.34 0.64
C SER A 276 -6.05 24.42 -0.40
N ILE A 277 -7.23 24.47 -1.02
CA ILE A 277 -7.69 25.64 -1.74
C ILE A 277 -7.76 26.88 -0.83
N LEU A 278 -7.91 26.69 0.48
CA LEU A 278 -7.85 27.73 1.51
C LEU A 278 -6.43 28.03 2.00
N SER A 279 -5.41 27.35 1.46
CA SER A 279 -4.01 27.73 1.69
C SER A 279 -3.78 29.16 1.20
N PRO A 280 -3.03 29.99 1.94
CA PRO A 280 -2.66 31.34 1.49
C PRO A 280 -1.82 31.33 0.20
N TYR A 281 -1.25 30.17 -0.15
CA TYR A 281 -0.47 29.97 -1.38
C TYR A 281 -1.32 29.42 -2.56
N SER A 282 -2.63 29.24 -2.38
CA SER A 282 -3.52 28.75 -3.44
C SER A 282 -3.97 29.88 -4.36
N THR A 283 -3.73 29.74 -5.66
CA THR A 283 -4.13 30.72 -6.68
C THR A 283 -5.53 30.48 -7.27
N LYS A 284 -6.24 29.42 -6.84
CA LYS A 284 -7.56 29.07 -7.39
C LYS A 284 -8.61 30.11 -6.96
N LYS A 285 -9.54 30.49 -7.83
CA LYS A 285 -10.69 31.33 -7.41
C LYS A 285 -11.73 30.44 -6.71
N ILE A 286 -12.33 30.93 -5.62
CA ILE A 286 -13.39 30.23 -4.88
C ILE A 286 -14.72 30.89 -5.24
N SER A 287 -15.69 30.12 -5.74
CA SER A 287 -17.06 30.60 -5.99
C SER A 287 -17.90 30.54 -4.71
N SER A 288 -19.00 31.28 -4.65
CA SER A 288 -19.92 31.29 -3.49
C SER A 288 -20.50 29.90 -3.16
N VAL A 289 -20.85 29.12 -4.19
CA VAL A 289 -21.29 27.72 -4.03
C VAL A 289 -20.18 26.90 -3.37
N ARG A 290 -18.93 27.07 -3.81
CA ARG A 290 -17.79 26.34 -3.26
C ARG A 290 -17.43 26.81 -1.84
N GLU A 291 -17.61 28.08 -1.53
CA GLU A 291 -17.41 28.64 -0.20
C GLU A 291 -18.36 28.03 0.84
N ARG A 292 -19.63 27.84 0.48
CA ARG A 292 -20.61 27.11 1.30
C ARG A 292 -20.18 25.68 1.59
N GLU A 293 -19.71 24.96 0.57
CA GLU A 293 -19.20 23.59 0.71
C GLU A 293 -17.98 23.53 1.62
N LEU A 294 -17.05 24.47 1.45
CA LEU A 294 -15.83 24.57 2.26
C LEU A 294 -16.14 24.93 3.72
N MET A 295 -17.11 25.81 3.98
CA MET A 295 -17.57 26.12 5.33
C MET A 295 -18.21 24.90 6.00
N ALA A 296 -19.01 24.13 5.26
CA ALA A 296 -19.58 22.87 5.76
C ALA A 296 -18.48 21.83 6.07
N LEU A 297 -17.45 21.75 5.24
CA LEU A 297 -16.28 20.90 5.47
C LEU A 297 -15.49 21.34 6.72
N LEU A 298 -15.29 22.64 6.92
CA LEU A 298 -14.65 23.20 8.12
C LEU A 298 -15.41 22.82 9.40
N ILE A 299 -16.75 22.92 9.39
CA ILE A 299 -17.61 22.50 10.51
C ILE A 299 -17.47 21.00 10.76
N LYS A 300 -17.49 20.19 9.70
CA LYS A 300 -17.35 18.73 9.80
C LYS A 300 -15.99 18.32 10.36
N GLN A 301 -14.92 19.03 10.01
CA GLN A 301 -13.55 18.70 10.40
C GLN A 301 -13.18 19.21 11.79
N HIS A 302 -13.58 20.42 12.15
CA HIS A 302 -13.12 21.10 13.38
C HIS A 302 -14.20 21.22 14.46
N GLY A 303 -15.43 20.81 14.13
CA GLY A 303 -16.59 20.91 15.02
C GLY A 303 -17.19 22.32 15.00
N LYS A 304 -18.52 22.37 15.06
CA LYS A 304 -19.30 23.62 15.01
C LYS A 304 -18.90 24.62 16.10
N ALA A 305 -18.58 24.14 17.30
CA ALA A 305 -18.11 24.94 18.42
C ALA A 305 -16.81 25.73 18.13
N THR A 306 -15.89 25.12 17.38
CA THR A 306 -14.59 25.72 17.04
C THR A 306 -14.77 26.76 15.95
N ILE A 307 -15.59 26.46 14.94
CA ILE A 307 -15.93 27.39 13.87
C ILE A 307 -16.66 28.62 14.42
N ILE A 308 -17.62 28.43 15.34
CA ILE A 308 -18.30 29.54 16.04
C ILE A 308 -17.30 30.40 16.79
N ARG A 309 -16.37 29.81 17.56
CA ARG A 309 -15.35 30.58 18.29
C ARG A 309 -14.44 31.39 17.37
N ALA A 310 -14.04 30.82 16.23
CA ALA A 310 -13.25 31.53 15.24
C ALA A 310 -14.04 32.67 14.59
N MET A 311 -15.34 32.46 14.32
CA MET A 311 -16.21 33.48 13.72
C MET A 311 -16.45 34.66 14.65
N VAL A 312 -16.71 34.40 15.93
CA VAL A 312 -16.85 35.45 16.96
C VAL A 312 -15.60 36.33 17.01
N GLU A 313 -14.40 35.76 16.91
CA GLU A 313 -13.17 36.56 16.85
C GLU A 313 -13.04 37.38 15.57
N VAL A 314 -13.41 36.80 14.43
CA VAL A 314 -13.39 37.46 13.13
C VAL A 314 -14.38 38.63 13.08
N LYS A 315 -15.46 38.55 13.85
CA LYS A 315 -16.51 39.56 14.02
C LYS A 315 -16.38 40.37 15.32
N ASN A 316 -15.18 40.47 15.91
CA ASN A 316 -14.90 41.32 17.08
C ASN A 316 -15.82 41.08 18.29
N GLY A 317 -16.25 39.84 18.50
CA GLY A 317 -17.13 39.45 19.61
C GLY A 317 -18.60 39.28 19.22
N GLU A 318 -19.00 39.66 18.00
CA GLU A 318 -20.39 39.59 17.52
C GLU A 318 -20.68 38.33 16.71
N MET A 319 -21.93 37.88 16.72
CA MET A 319 -22.39 36.78 15.88
C MET A 319 -23.90 36.85 15.60
N THR A 320 -24.32 36.35 14.43
CA THR A 320 -25.71 36.21 14.05
C THR A 320 -26.24 34.81 14.41
N ILE A 321 -27.41 34.76 15.05
CA ILE A 321 -28.14 33.53 15.37
C ILE A 321 -29.57 33.59 14.83
N ILE A 322 -30.20 32.42 14.67
CA ILE A 322 -31.62 32.26 14.40
C ILE A 322 -32.31 31.71 15.65
N LYS A 323 -33.15 32.53 16.28
CA LYS A 323 -33.94 32.15 17.46
C LYS A 323 -35.41 32.43 17.14
N ASN A 324 -36.26 31.42 17.29
CA ASN A 324 -37.70 31.50 16.97
C ASN A 324 -38.00 31.95 15.52
N GLY A 325 -37.11 31.61 14.57
CA GLY A 325 -37.26 32.00 13.16
C GLY A 325 -36.77 33.41 12.83
N GLU A 326 -36.33 34.18 13.83
CA GLU A 326 -35.82 35.55 13.66
C GLU A 326 -34.29 35.58 13.79
N GLU A 327 -33.65 36.43 12.97
CA GLU A 327 -32.23 36.71 13.07
C GLU A 327 -31.96 37.69 14.23
N GLN A 328 -31.01 37.33 15.09
CA GLN A 328 -30.60 38.17 16.22
C GLN A 328 -29.08 38.27 16.25
N GLN A 329 -28.56 39.47 16.52
CA GLN A 329 -27.14 39.67 16.82
C GLN A 329 -26.90 39.46 18.31
N VAL A 330 -25.85 38.71 18.63
CA VAL A 330 -25.46 38.40 20.00
C VAL A 330 -23.96 38.55 20.18
N PHE A 331 -23.54 38.92 21.39
CA PHE A 331 -22.13 39.01 21.76
C PHE A 331 -21.67 37.74 22.49
N GLY A 332 -20.43 37.33 22.22
CA GLY A 332 -19.79 36.21 22.90
C GLY A 332 -20.04 34.86 22.23
N ARG A 333 -20.23 33.79 23.01
CA ARG A 333 -20.34 32.40 22.50
C ARG A 333 -21.81 31.98 22.38
N PRO A 334 -22.45 32.14 21.20
CA PRO A 334 -23.84 31.74 21.04
C PRO A 334 -24.03 30.23 21.21
N ASN A 335 -25.24 29.84 21.59
CA ASN A 335 -25.61 28.43 21.62
C ASN A 335 -25.59 27.87 20.18
N GLN A 336 -24.85 26.79 19.98
CA GLN A 336 -24.62 26.15 18.68
C GLN A 336 -25.91 25.71 17.97
N LYS A 337 -27.01 25.51 18.72
CA LYS A 337 -28.33 25.16 18.17
C LYS A 337 -28.91 26.27 17.30
N TYR A 338 -28.60 27.53 17.60
CA TYR A 338 -29.17 28.70 16.91
C TYR A 338 -28.27 29.23 15.79
N VAL A 339 -27.07 28.68 15.60
CA VAL A 339 -26.17 29.08 14.51
C VAL A 339 -26.41 28.14 13.33
N THR A 340 -26.66 28.64 12.12
CA THR A 340 -26.80 27.81 10.91
C THR A 340 -25.60 27.97 10.01
N LEU A 341 -25.53 27.19 8.93
CA LEU A 341 -24.51 27.39 7.90
C LEU A 341 -24.70 28.76 7.22
N ASP A 342 -25.94 29.18 7.02
CA ASP A 342 -26.28 30.47 6.41
C ASP A 342 -25.86 31.64 7.30
N THR A 343 -26.07 31.55 8.62
CA THR A 343 -25.60 32.61 9.52
C THR A 343 -24.07 32.71 9.54
N LEU A 344 -23.36 31.58 9.45
CA LEU A 344 -21.90 31.56 9.36
C LEU A 344 -21.37 32.21 8.07
N LEU A 345 -22.02 31.96 6.93
CA LEU A 345 -21.62 32.56 5.66
C LEU A 345 -21.94 34.06 5.64
N LYS A 346 -23.11 34.44 6.15
CA LYS A 346 -23.50 35.86 6.28
C LYS A 346 -22.55 36.62 7.21
N ASP A 347 -22.20 36.04 8.36
CA ASP A 347 -21.23 36.66 9.28
C ASP A 347 -19.82 36.73 8.67
N LEU A 348 -19.42 35.73 7.87
CA LEU A 348 -18.17 35.77 7.14
C LEU A 348 -18.14 36.95 6.14
N ASP A 349 -19.19 37.10 5.34
CA ASP A 349 -19.33 38.21 4.39
C ASP A 349 -19.27 39.57 5.11
N MET A 350 -19.99 39.70 6.23
CA MET A 350 -20.00 40.93 7.05
C MET A 350 -18.64 41.23 7.69
N SER A 351 -17.79 40.23 7.88
CA SER A 351 -16.46 40.40 8.49
C SER A 351 -15.41 40.96 7.53
N SER A 352 -15.76 41.14 6.25
CA SER A 352 -14.83 41.51 5.17
C SER A 352 -13.65 40.53 5.01
N LYS A 353 -13.77 39.30 5.53
CA LYS A 353 -12.79 38.23 5.34
C LYS A 353 -13.34 37.19 4.38
N ASP A 354 -12.48 36.71 3.48
CA ASP A 354 -12.82 35.53 2.69
C ASP A 354 -12.63 34.23 3.51
N ILE A 355 -13.18 33.13 3.00
CA ILE A 355 -13.04 31.82 3.66
C ILE A 355 -11.58 31.36 3.85
N ARG A 356 -10.60 31.89 3.09
CA ARG A 356 -9.18 31.56 3.30
C ARG A 356 -8.62 32.27 4.52
N GLN A 357 -8.89 33.56 4.63
CA GLN A 357 -8.51 34.39 5.77
C GLN A 357 -9.19 33.90 7.03
N PHE A 358 -10.45 33.46 6.93
CA PHE A 358 -11.16 32.78 8.00
C PHE A 358 -10.48 31.47 8.42
N TYR A 359 -10.08 30.64 7.45
CA TYR A 359 -9.40 29.37 7.72
C TYR A 359 -8.08 29.55 8.49
N LEU A 360 -7.32 30.62 8.21
CA LEU A 360 -6.12 30.95 8.98
C LEU A 360 -6.43 31.22 10.47
N VAL A 361 -7.56 31.86 10.77
CA VAL A 361 -8.01 32.08 12.15
C VAL A 361 -8.41 30.75 12.82
N VAL A 362 -9.14 29.90 12.09
CA VAL A 362 -9.48 28.55 12.57
C VAL A 362 -8.21 27.75 12.89
N GLN A 363 -7.19 27.80 12.03
CA GLN A 363 -5.91 27.12 12.27
C GLN A 363 -5.17 27.66 13.51
N LYS A 364 -5.18 28.98 13.74
CA LYS A 364 -4.58 29.57 14.95
C LYS A 364 -5.26 29.06 16.22
N LYS A 365 -6.60 28.86 16.19
CA LYS A 365 -7.38 28.35 17.32
C LYS A 365 -7.20 26.87 17.65
N LEU A 366 -6.60 26.09 16.75
CA LEU A 366 -6.31 24.67 16.99
C LEU A 366 -4.92 24.46 17.64
N ARG A 367 -4.06 25.48 17.64
CA ARG A 367 -2.71 25.42 18.22
C ARG A 367 -2.66 25.83 19.71
N HIS A 368 -3.79 26.28 20.25
CA HIS A 368 -4.02 26.66 21.64
C HIS A 368 -5.23 25.89 22.15
#